data_AF-A0A4Y2MBT9-F1
#
_entry.id   AF-A0A4Y2MBT9-F1
#
_cell.length_a   1.000
_cell.length_b   1.000
_cell.length_c   1.000
_cell.angle_alpha   90.00
_cell.angle_beta   90.00
_cell.angle_gamma   90.00
#
_symmetry.space_group_name_H-M   'P 1'
#
loop_
_entity.id
_entity.type
_entity.pdbx_description
1 polymer ?
#
loop_
_entity_poly.entity_id
_entity_poly.type
_entity_poly.pdbx_seq_one_letter_code
_entity_poly.pdbx_strand_id
1 'polypeptide(L)'
;MIKPWETITIPWDFKVDDGLGFRIYTDGSKYLGKVGCGPLSLDRDEVLQETSLRLNDETTVFMADVYGLFSQVASLRNETTNISTD
;
A
#
# COMPACT_ATOMS: atom_id res chain seq x y z
N MET A 1 -8.67 -2.56 -13.19
CA MET A 1 -8.21 -3.76 -12.47
C MET A 1 -7.02 -4.31 -13.25
N ILE A 2 -5.87 -4.46 -12.60
CA ILE A 2 -4.63 -4.97 -13.22
C ILE A 2 -4.71 -6.49 -13.24
N LYS A 3 -4.28 -7.12 -14.34
CA LYS A 3 -4.38 -8.58 -14.50
C LYS A 3 -3.31 -9.27 -13.66
N PRO A 4 -3.53 -10.53 -13.21
CA PRO A 4 -2.58 -11.24 -12.36
C PRO A 4 -1.16 -11.42 -12.96
N TRP A 5 -1.04 -11.32 -14.28
CA TRP A 5 0.23 -11.44 -15.01
C TRP A 5 0.82 -10.09 -15.43
N GLU A 6 0.18 -8.97 -15.07
CA GLU A 6 0.72 -7.64 -15.33
C GLU A 6 1.66 -7.26 -14.19
N THR A 7 2.94 -7.15 -14.52
CA THR A 7 3.97 -6.68 -13.59
C THR A 7 3.94 -5.16 -13.54
N ILE A 8 3.80 -4.59 -12.34
CA ILE A 8 4.12 -3.18 -12.11
C ILE A 8 5.56 -3.11 -11.62
N THR A 9 6.40 -2.40 -12.36
CA THR A 9 7.75 -2.05 -11.89
C THR A 9 7.67 -0.68 -11.22
N ILE A 10 8.00 -0.64 -9.93
CA ILE A 10 8.13 0.62 -9.19
C ILE A 10 9.63 0.95 -9.13
N PRO A 11 10.10 2.02 -9.77
CA PRO A 11 11.48 2.48 -9.59
C PRO A 11 11.60 3.06 -8.17
N TRP A 12 12.32 2.34 -7.31
CA TRP A 12 12.52 2.75 -5.92
C TRP A 12 13.70 3.71 -5.78
N ASP A 13 13.50 4.75 -4.98
CA ASP A 13 14.55 5.63 -4.48
C ASP A 13 14.36 5.79 -2.97
N PHE A 14 15.41 5.55 -2.20
CA PHE A 14 15.37 5.58 -0.73
C PHE A 14 15.78 6.97 -0.25
N LYS A 15 14.88 7.93 -0.42
CA LYS A 15 15.04 9.31 0.05
C LYS A 15 14.29 9.54 1.36
N VAL A 16 14.75 10.53 2.12
CA VAL A 16 14.01 11.04 3.26
C VAL A 16 12.75 11.73 2.74
N ASP A 17 11.60 11.41 3.34
CA ASP A 17 10.33 12.07 3.05
C ASP A 17 10.47 13.58 3.28
N ASP A 18 10.25 14.36 2.23
CA ASP A 18 10.30 15.83 2.26
C ASP A 18 8.96 16.46 2.69
N GLY A 19 7.97 15.62 3.01
CA GLY A 19 6.63 16.03 3.41
C GLY A 19 5.76 16.51 2.24
N LEU A 20 6.27 16.46 1.00
CA LEU A 20 5.58 16.90 -0.20
C LEU A 20 5.03 15.70 -0.99
N GLY A 21 3.98 15.96 -1.77
CA GLY A 21 3.37 14.97 -2.64
C GLY A 21 2.52 13.93 -1.91
N PHE A 22 2.27 12.83 -2.60
CA PHE A 22 1.44 11.75 -2.09
C PHE A 22 2.22 10.88 -1.11
N ARG A 23 1.56 10.47 -0.04
CA ARG A 23 2.11 9.53 0.95
C ARG A 23 1.23 8.29 1.00
N ILE A 24 1.83 7.11 0.97
CA ILE A 24 1.15 5.83 1.20
C ILE A 24 1.70 5.23 2.47
N TYR A 25 0.79 4.84 3.36
CA TYR A 25 1.07 3.98 4.50
C TYR A 25 0.33 2.67 4.29
N THR A 26 0.98 1.56 4.62
CA THR A 26 0.34 0.24 4.67
C THR A 26 0.82 -0.49 5.91
N ASP A 27 -0.07 -1.31 6.44
CA ASP A 27 0.21 -2.27 7.51
C ASP A 27 -0.58 -3.55 7.26
N GLY A 28 0.11 -4.67 7.37
CA GLY A 28 -0.37 -6.02 7.19
C GLY A 28 -0.44 -6.67 8.55
N SER A 29 -1.59 -7.23 8.89
CA SER A 29 -1.78 -7.84 10.21
C SER A 29 -2.33 -9.26 10.10
N LYS A 30 -1.94 -10.08 11.09
CA LYS A 30 -2.54 -11.39 11.32
C LYS A 30 -2.93 -11.55 12.78
N TYR A 31 -4.22 -11.73 13.02
CA TYR A 31 -4.77 -11.95 14.36
C TYR A 31 -5.71 -13.15 14.36
N LEU A 32 -5.46 -14.12 15.24
CA LEU A 32 -6.26 -15.36 15.35
C LEU A 32 -6.47 -16.08 14.00
N GLY A 33 -5.39 -16.18 13.20
CA GLY A 33 -5.44 -16.79 11.87
C GLY A 33 -6.05 -15.91 10.77
N LYS A 34 -6.66 -14.78 11.14
CA LYS A 34 -7.26 -13.82 10.21
C LYS A 34 -6.22 -12.80 9.76
N VAL A 35 -6.07 -12.67 8.45
CA VAL A 35 -5.10 -11.81 7.76
C VAL A 35 -5.83 -10.67 7.05
N GLY A 36 -5.31 -9.47 7.16
CA GLY A 36 -5.82 -8.30 6.45
C GLY A 36 -4.75 -7.23 6.31
N CYS A 37 -5.07 -6.17 5.59
CA CYS A 37 -4.22 -4.99 5.47
C CYS A 37 -5.02 -3.69 5.58
N GLY A 38 -4.36 -2.65 6.06
CA GLY A 38 -4.90 -1.31 6.22
C GLY A 38 -4.10 -0.29 5.42
N PRO A 39 -4.38 -0.09 4.12
CA PRO A 39 -3.77 0.99 3.36
C PRO A 39 -4.38 2.36 3.66
N LEU A 40 -3.54 3.38 3.70
CA LEU A 40 -3.87 4.80 3.79
C LEU A 40 -3.08 5.57 2.72
N SER A 41 -3.72 6.48 1.99
CA SER A 41 -3.04 7.47 1.16
C SER A 41 -3.45 8.88 1.52
N LEU A 42 -2.45 9.78 1.51
CA LEU A 42 -2.60 11.20 1.78
C LEU A 42 -2.09 12.02 0.59
N ASP A 43 -2.70 13.17 0.32
CA ASP A 43 -2.06 14.29 -0.37
C ASP A 43 -1.73 15.35 0.68
N ARG A 44 -0.43 15.51 0.97
CA ARG A 44 0.02 16.22 2.18
C ARG A 44 -0.68 15.64 3.42
N ASP A 45 -1.53 16.42 4.08
CA ASP A 45 -2.21 16.01 5.31
C ASP A 45 -3.70 15.70 5.10
N GLU A 46 -4.17 15.69 3.84
CA GLU A 46 -5.54 15.33 3.48
C GLU A 46 -5.62 13.84 3.14
N VAL A 47 -6.56 13.13 3.78
CA VAL A 47 -6.82 11.71 3.50
C VAL A 47 -7.52 11.57 2.14
N LEU A 48 -6.87 10.88 1.20
CA LEU A 48 -7.45 10.56 -0.09
C LEU A 48 -8.22 9.24 -0.04
N GLN A 49 -7.61 8.23 0.58
CA GLN A 49 -8.17 6.91 0.68
C GLN A 49 -7.68 6.21 1.94
N GLU A 50 -8.60 5.68 2.72
CA GLU A 50 -8.35 4.82 3.86
C GLU A 50 -9.24 3.59 3.71
N THR A 51 -8.67 2.40 3.86
CA THR A 51 -9.44 1.16 3.74
C THR A 51 -8.88 0.09 4.67
N SER A 52 -9.75 -0.81 5.12
CA SER A 52 -9.36 -2.07 5.79
C SER A 52 -9.83 -3.24 4.93
N LEU A 53 -8.90 -4.05 4.44
CA LEU A 53 -9.16 -5.16 3.53
C LEU A 53 -8.95 -6.50 4.23
N ARG A 54 -9.94 -7.38 4.13
CA ARG A 54 -9.83 -8.76 4.60
C ARG A 54 -9.31 -9.63 3.46
N LEU A 55 -8.19 -10.32 3.71
CA LEU A 55 -7.60 -11.26 2.78
C LEU A 55 -7.88 -12.71 3.20
N ASN A 56 -7.48 -13.66 2.36
CA ASN A 56 -7.56 -15.08 2.68
C ASN A 56 -6.68 -15.39 3.92
N ASP A 57 -7.15 -16.25 4.82
CA ASP A 57 -6.52 -16.63 6.10
C ASP A 57 -5.18 -17.36 5.94
N GLU A 58 -4.97 -17.99 4.78
CA GLU A 58 -3.72 -18.62 4.37
C GLU A 58 -2.68 -17.60 3.87
N THR A 59 -3.08 -16.35 3.66
CA THR A 59 -2.18 -15.27 3.22
C THR A 59 -1.14 -14.99 4.31
N THR A 60 0.07 -14.62 3.92
CA THR A 60 1.09 -14.17 4.87
C THR A 60 0.89 -12.69 5.19
N VAL A 61 1.37 -12.23 6.34
CA VAL A 61 1.37 -10.80 6.67
C VAL A 61 2.09 -9.98 5.60
N PHE A 62 3.26 -10.45 5.16
CA PHE A 62 4.01 -9.87 4.06
C PHE A 62 3.18 -9.68 2.78
N MET A 63 2.40 -10.69 2.38
CA MET A 63 1.54 -10.58 1.20
C MET A 63 0.37 -9.61 1.42
N ALA A 64 -0.06 -9.41 2.66
CA ALA A 64 -1.06 -8.41 3.00
C ALA A 64 -0.52 -6.99 2.81
N ASP A 65 0.70 -6.71 3.27
CA ASP A 65 1.39 -5.43 3.04
C ASP A 65 1.56 -5.14 1.56
N VAL A 66 2.10 -6.11 0.82
CA VAL A 66 2.31 -5.97 -0.63
C VAL A 66 0.98 -5.71 -1.34
N TYR A 67 -0.10 -6.36 -0.92
CA TYR A 67 -1.42 -6.13 -1.51
C TYR A 67 -1.99 -4.74 -1.18
N GLY A 68 -1.85 -4.29 0.07
CA GLY A 68 -2.25 -2.95 0.51
C GLY A 68 -1.53 -1.88 -0.31
N LEU A 69 -0.21 -1.96 -0.37
CA LEU A 69 0.64 -1.09 -1.18
C LEU A 69 0.25 -1.10 -2.65
N PHE A 70 0.09 -2.28 -3.24
CA PHE A 70 -0.28 -2.43 -4.64
C PHE A 70 -1.64 -1.77 -4.96
N SER A 71 -2.61 -1.89 -4.06
CA SER A 71 -3.93 -1.30 -4.24
C SER A 71 -3.89 0.24 -4.32
N GLN A 72 -3.03 0.88 -3.52
CA GLN A 72 -2.86 2.34 -3.48
C GLN A 72 -1.99 2.85 -4.63
N VAL A 73 -0.87 2.18 -4.92
CA VAL A 73 -0.01 2.54 -6.06
C VAL A 73 -0.78 2.44 -7.39
N ALA A 74 -1.67 1.45 -7.51
CA ALA A 74 -2.50 1.29 -8.70
C ALA A 74 -3.55 2.41 -8.87
N SER A 75 -3.92 3.13 -7.80
CA SER A 75 -4.87 4.25 -7.84
C SER A 75 -4.19 5.60 -8.11
N LEU A 76 -2.98 5.82 -7.60
CA LEU A 76 -2.19 7.06 -7.74
C LEU A 76 -1.27 7.13 -8.97
N ARG A 77 -1.54 6.32 -10.00
CA ARG A 77 -0.64 6.06 -11.16
C ARG A 77 0.12 7.30 -11.67
N ASN A 78 1.43 7.11 -11.90
CA ASN A 78 2.38 8.09 -12.45
C ASN A 78 2.75 9.26 -11.53
N GLU A 79 2.30 9.26 -10.27
CA GLU A 79 2.69 10.25 -9.28
C GLU A 79 3.94 9.84 -8.52
N THR A 80 4.79 10.82 -8.17
CA THR A 80 5.87 10.60 -7.20
C THR A 80 5.25 10.45 -5.82
N THR A 81 5.49 9.32 -5.18
CA THR A 81 4.81 8.94 -3.94
C THR A 81 5.82 8.43 -2.91
N ASN A 82 5.74 8.95 -1.69
CA ASN A 82 6.51 8.45 -0.55
C ASN A 82 5.75 7.27 0.07
N ILE A 83 6.43 6.13 0.21
CA ILE A 83 5.82 4.89 0.72
C ILE A 83 6.46 4.53 2.05
N SER A 84 5.64 4.29 3.06
CA SER A 84 6.04 3.85 4.40
C SER A 84 5.31 2.56 4.80
N THR A 85 6.07 1.59 5.31
CA THR A 85 5.63 0.26 5.79
C THR A 85 6.60 -0.16 6.90
N ASP A 86 6.16 -0.98 7.86
CA ASP A 86 6.97 -1.50 8.96
C ASP A 86 7.70 -2.83 8.67
#